data_AF-A0A7R8WJY4-F1
#
_entry.id   AF-A0A7R8WJY4-F1
#
_cell.length_a   1.000
_cell.length_b   1.000
_cell.length_c   1.000
_cell.angle_alpha   90.00
_cell.angle_beta   90.00
_cell.angle_gamma   90.00
#
_symmetry.space_group_name_H-M   'P 1'
#
loop_
_entity.id
_entity.type
_entity.pdbx_description
1 polymer ?
#
loop_
_entity_poly.entity_id
_entity_poly.type
_entity_poly.pdbx_seq_one_letter_code
_entity_poly.pdbx_strand_id
1 'polypeptide(L)'
;MSLFLFFIFAIFSSSNAKTCDHPFEETPGGKCLFNPMGVLELTWDEGQRICRWMNENGHLVEFQSYEELQDVTGYLNEHYGSCSHWPSGGVWIGAVEVADTNEFIWQSTNSTVAVANWIQGQPNSPTSGDAAMMSCEFAFEWMDKERDNVLPILCEMPPRAQCPPEFTPVGETCYYLGDTPTTWETAQEVCSILAPNGKLAELETAEEIYAVTEFLISNGNDRCKKL
;
A
#
# COMPACT_ATOMS: atom_id res chain seq x y z
N MET A 1 -39.78 -2.33 25.74
CA MET A 1 -39.52 -2.27 24.29
C MET A 1 -38.07 -2.67 24.11
N SER A 2 -37.84 -3.94 23.76
CA SER A 2 -36.50 -4.55 23.74
C SER A 2 -35.78 -4.10 22.48
N LEU A 3 -34.63 -3.42 22.61
CA LEU A 3 -33.74 -3.18 21.49
C LEU A 3 -33.16 -4.53 21.06
N PHE A 4 -33.57 -5.02 19.89
CA PHE A 4 -32.83 -6.05 19.18
C PHE A 4 -31.60 -5.39 18.56
N LEU A 5 -30.46 -5.48 19.24
CA LEU A 5 -29.16 -5.26 18.62
C LEU A 5 -28.92 -6.43 17.65
N PHE A 6 -28.96 -6.15 16.35
CA PHE A 6 -28.47 -7.08 15.35
C PHE A 6 -26.95 -7.15 15.50
N PHE A 7 -26.46 -8.20 16.15
CA PHE A 7 -25.03 -8.47 16.25
C PHE A 7 -24.55 -9.05 14.91
N ILE A 8 -23.91 -8.19 14.13
CA ILE A 8 -23.11 -8.56 12.96
C ILE A 8 -21.78 -9.06 13.53
N PHE A 9 -21.59 -10.38 13.58
CA PHE A 9 -20.40 -10.99 14.18
C PHE A 9 -19.29 -11.09 13.13
N ALA A 10 -18.24 -10.29 13.29
CA ALA A 10 -17.01 -10.44 12.54
C ALA A 10 -16.13 -11.50 13.24
N ILE A 11 -15.58 -12.44 12.49
CA ILE A 11 -14.77 -13.57 12.98
C ILE A 11 -13.31 -13.36 12.57
N PHE A 12 -12.36 -13.43 13.49
CA PHE A 12 -10.93 -13.19 13.24
C PHE A 12 -10.11 -14.48 13.09
N SER A 13 -9.21 -14.54 12.11
CA SER A 13 -8.04 -15.44 12.11
C SER A 13 -6.77 -14.65 11.74
N SER A 14 -5.68 -14.83 12.50
CA SER A 14 -4.37 -14.24 12.17
C SER A 14 -3.70 -15.07 11.08
N SER A 15 -3.67 -14.58 9.84
CA SER A 15 -2.75 -15.12 8.84
C SER A 15 -1.39 -14.45 9.00
N ASN A 16 -0.33 -15.21 9.28
CA ASN A 16 1.04 -14.69 9.26
C ASN A 16 1.60 -14.54 7.83
N ALA A 17 0.82 -14.89 6.81
CA ALA A 17 1.22 -14.80 5.42
C ALA A 17 0.57 -13.57 4.80
N LYS A 18 1.39 -12.61 4.38
CA LYS A 18 0.99 -11.42 3.64
C LYS A 18 1.23 -11.70 2.15
N THR A 19 0.40 -11.16 1.26
CA THR A 19 0.61 -11.23 -0.20
C THR A 19 0.31 -9.90 -0.83
N CYS A 20 1.02 -9.62 -1.92
CA CYS A 20 0.69 -8.54 -2.82
C CYS A 20 -0.48 -8.93 -3.71
N ASP A 21 -1.47 -8.06 -3.83
CA ASP A 21 -2.54 -8.26 -4.81
C ASP A 21 -1.94 -8.14 -6.21
N HIS A 22 -2.35 -9.02 -7.12
CA HIS A 22 -2.01 -8.84 -8.53
C HIS A 22 -2.54 -7.48 -9.03
N PRO A 23 -1.74 -6.67 -9.76
CA PRO A 23 -0.49 -7.02 -10.45
C PRO A 23 0.81 -6.70 -9.67
N PHE A 24 0.74 -6.43 -8.37
CA PHE A 24 1.92 -6.09 -7.56
C PHE A 24 2.72 -7.34 -7.20
N GLU A 25 4.04 -7.21 -7.18
CA GLU A 25 4.99 -8.25 -6.82
C GLU A 25 5.65 -7.94 -5.47
N GLU A 26 5.92 -8.99 -4.70
CA GLU A 26 6.56 -8.87 -3.38
C GLU A 26 8.09 -8.82 -3.52
N THR A 27 8.73 -7.83 -2.91
CA THR A 27 10.19 -7.80 -2.76
C THR A 27 10.65 -8.74 -1.64
N PRO A 28 11.94 -9.14 -1.59
CA PRO A 28 12.46 -9.95 -0.47
C PRO A 28 12.18 -9.34 0.92
N GLY A 29 12.17 -8.00 1.02
CA GLY A 29 11.86 -7.23 2.22
C GLY A 29 10.35 -7.02 2.48
N GLY A 30 9.47 -7.64 1.70
CA GLY A 30 8.02 -7.65 1.92
C GLY A 30 7.24 -6.44 1.42
N LYS A 31 7.85 -5.56 0.61
CA LYS A 31 7.10 -4.49 -0.07
C LYS A 31 6.36 -5.03 -1.29
N CYS A 32 5.16 -4.51 -1.54
CA CYS A 32 4.42 -4.78 -2.76
C CYS A 32 4.65 -3.69 -3.78
N LEU A 33 5.33 -4.02 -4.88
CA LEU A 33 5.70 -3.07 -5.91
C LEU A 33 5.00 -3.37 -7.24
N PHE A 34 4.65 -2.33 -7.96
CA PHE A 34 4.21 -2.42 -9.35
C PHE A 34 4.93 -1.38 -10.20
N ASN A 35 5.50 -1.84 -11.30
CA ASN A 35 6.15 -0.98 -12.28
C ASN A 35 5.66 -1.34 -13.69
N PRO A 36 4.91 -0.47 -14.37
CA PRO A 36 4.39 -0.71 -15.72
C PRO A 36 5.45 -0.46 -16.81
N MET A 37 6.69 -0.91 -16.58
CA MET A 37 7.86 -0.60 -17.42
C MET A 37 7.60 -0.70 -18.92
N GLY A 38 8.04 0.32 -19.67
CA GLY A 38 8.00 0.32 -21.14
C GLY A 38 6.61 0.42 -21.75
N VAL A 39 5.56 0.49 -20.93
CA VAL A 39 4.18 0.62 -21.37
C VAL A 39 3.60 1.98 -20.99
N LEU A 40 3.99 2.51 -19.82
CA LEU A 40 3.40 3.72 -19.27
C LEU A 40 4.48 4.64 -18.69
N GLU A 41 4.57 5.85 -19.24
CA GLU A 41 5.35 6.97 -18.71
C GLU A 41 4.38 8.09 -18.37
N LEU A 42 4.55 8.69 -17.18
CA LEU A 42 3.61 9.65 -16.61
C LEU A 42 4.36 10.80 -15.96
N THR A 43 3.67 11.94 -15.85
CA THR A 43 4.10 12.98 -14.90
C THR A 43 4.05 12.44 -13.49
N TRP A 44 4.79 13.06 -12.57
CA TRP A 44 4.82 12.62 -11.17
C TRP A 44 3.41 12.64 -10.55
N ASP A 45 2.66 13.71 -10.81
CA ASP A 45 1.29 13.88 -10.31
C ASP A 45 0.32 12.83 -10.89
N GLU A 46 0.46 12.46 -12.16
CA GLU A 46 -0.32 11.38 -12.77
C GLU A 46 0.06 10.01 -12.21
N GLY A 47 1.36 9.76 -12.03
CA GLY A 47 1.87 8.52 -11.43
C GLY A 47 1.29 8.28 -10.05
N GLN A 48 1.31 9.30 -9.20
CA GLN A 48 0.72 9.24 -7.87
C GLN A 48 -0.79 8.96 -7.90
N ARG A 49 -1.53 9.55 -8.85
CA ARG A 49 -2.96 9.26 -9.03
C ARG A 49 -3.20 7.83 -9.50
N ILE A 50 -2.35 7.30 -10.39
CA ILE A 50 -2.46 5.93 -10.88
C ILE A 50 -2.17 4.93 -9.77
N CYS A 51 -1.15 5.13 -8.94
CA CYS A 51 -0.90 4.27 -7.78
C CYS A 51 -2.11 4.22 -6.83
N ARG A 52 -2.70 5.38 -6.52
CA ARG A 52 -3.92 5.50 -5.70
C ARG A 52 -5.17 4.90 -6.36
N TRP A 53 -5.24 4.90 -7.68
CA TRP A 53 -6.35 4.31 -8.42
C TRP A 53 -6.29 2.78 -8.42
N MET A 54 -5.08 2.20 -8.49
CA MET A 54 -4.89 0.74 -8.41
C MET A 54 -5.17 0.19 -7.01
N ASN A 55 -4.84 0.95 -5.97
CA ASN A 55 -5.15 0.63 -4.58
C ASN A 55 -5.36 1.96 -3.84
N GLU A 56 -6.43 2.10 -3.06
CA GLU A 56 -6.73 3.37 -2.35
C GLU A 56 -5.61 3.83 -1.41
N ASN A 57 -4.81 2.88 -0.89
CA ASN A 57 -3.64 3.11 -0.06
C ASN A 57 -2.32 3.00 -0.84
N GLY A 58 -2.39 2.87 -2.16
CA GLY A 58 -1.23 2.84 -3.04
C GLY A 58 -0.67 4.23 -3.31
N HIS A 59 0.64 4.34 -3.41
CA HIS A 59 1.35 5.58 -3.73
C HIS A 59 2.63 5.26 -4.51
N LEU A 60 3.31 6.27 -5.06
CA LEU A 60 4.68 6.08 -5.54
C LEU A 60 5.56 5.62 -4.37
N VAL A 61 6.53 4.74 -4.64
CA VAL A 61 7.32 4.07 -3.59
C VAL A 61 8.02 5.08 -2.69
N GLU A 62 8.04 4.78 -1.40
CA GLU A 62 8.72 5.58 -0.37
C GLU A 62 9.65 4.69 0.45
N PHE A 63 10.60 5.28 1.16
CA PHE A 63 11.60 4.54 1.93
C PHE A 63 11.71 5.07 3.36
N GLN A 64 11.50 4.20 4.34
CA GLN A 64 11.62 4.52 5.77
C GLN A 64 12.99 4.12 6.34
N SER A 65 13.74 3.26 5.63
CA SER A 65 15.06 2.79 6.05
C SER A 65 16.01 2.54 4.88
N TYR A 66 17.32 2.50 5.16
CA TYR A 66 18.33 2.11 4.16
C TYR A 66 18.20 0.63 3.76
N GLU A 67 17.75 -0.23 4.67
CA GLU A 67 17.51 -1.65 4.40
C GLU A 67 16.43 -1.82 3.33
N GLU A 68 15.32 -1.13 3.50
CA GLU A 68 14.20 -1.10 2.55
C GLU A 68 14.61 -0.54 1.18
N LEU A 69 15.42 0.52 1.15
CA LEU A 69 15.99 1.04 -0.09
C LEU A 69 16.91 0.02 -0.79
N GLN A 70 17.77 -0.66 -0.04
CA GLN A 70 18.66 -1.69 -0.59
C GLN A 70 17.89 -2.89 -1.13
N ASP A 71 16.83 -3.31 -0.43
CA ASP A 71 15.96 -4.40 -0.86
C ASP A 71 15.23 -4.07 -2.16
N VAL A 72 14.65 -2.88 -2.26
CA VAL A 72 13.99 -2.44 -3.49
C VAL A 72 14.99 -2.29 -4.63
N THR A 73 16.12 -1.61 -4.43
CA THR A 73 17.12 -1.46 -5.51
C THR A 73 17.74 -2.78 -5.94
N GLY A 74 17.89 -3.74 -5.02
CA GLY A 74 18.28 -5.12 -5.32
C GLY A 74 17.25 -5.83 -6.20
N TYR A 75 15.97 -5.77 -5.82
CA TYR A 75 14.86 -6.31 -6.61
C TYR A 75 14.80 -5.69 -8.01
N LEU A 76 14.92 -4.36 -8.14
CA LEU A 76 14.90 -3.69 -9.44
C LEU A 76 16.07 -4.12 -10.33
N ASN A 77 17.28 -4.27 -9.77
CA ASN A 77 18.45 -4.78 -10.50
C ASN A 77 18.27 -6.23 -10.96
N GLU A 78 17.71 -7.09 -10.11
CA GLU A 78 17.48 -8.50 -10.45
C GLU A 78 16.41 -8.66 -11.53
N HIS A 79 15.29 -7.94 -11.40
CA HIS A 79 14.13 -8.11 -12.27
C HIS A 79 14.28 -7.42 -13.63
N TYR A 80 14.87 -6.21 -13.66
CA TYR A 80 14.94 -5.40 -14.88
C TYR A 80 16.35 -5.33 -15.49
N GLY A 81 17.37 -5.75 -14.74
CA GLY A 81 18.74 -5.85 -15.23
C GLY A 81 19.35 -4.50 -15.61
N SER A 82 20.02 -4.46 -16.76
CA SER A 82 20.77 -3.28 -17.21
C SER A 82 19.89 -2.06 -17.46
N CYS A 83 20.45 -0.86 -17.23
CA CYS A 83 19.83 0.43 -17.48
C CYS A 83 19.34 0.61 -18.94
N SER A 84 19.87 -0.15 -19.91
CA SER A 84 19.36 -0.16 -21.29
C SER A 84 17.90 -0.61 -21.41
N HIS A 85 17.34 -1.27 -20.40
CA HIS A 85 15.94 -1.69 -20.37
C HIS A 85 15.00 -0.67 -19.70
N TRP A 86 15.54 0.41 -19.13
CA TRP A 86 14.75 1.42 -18.43
C TRP A 86 14.43 2.58 -19.38
N PRO A 87 13.16 2.74 -19.79
CA PRO A 87 12.76 3.91 -20.53
C PRO A 87 13.05 5.17 -19.70
N SER A 88 13.56 6.20 -20.36
CA SER A 88 13.86 7.49 -19.73
C SER A 88 14.89 7.45 -18.58
N GLY A 89 15.63 6.34 -18.42
CA GLY A 89 16.79 6.23 -17.53
C GLY A 89 16.48 6.08 -16.05
N GLY A 90 15.21 5.85 -15.67
CA GLY A 90 14.84 5.69 -14.27
C GLY A 90 13.33 5.70 -14.01
N VAL A 91 12.94 5.91 -12.76
CA VAL A 91 11.53 5.91 -12.33
C VAL A 91 11.22 6.97 -11.30
N TRP A 92 9.98 7.46 -11.31
CA TRP A 92 9.44 8.30 -10.24
C TRP A 92 9.31 7.55 -8.92
N ILE A 93 9.62 8.24 -7.82
CA ILE A 93 9.39 7.81 -6.43
C ILE A 93 8.53 8.84 -5.68
N GLY A 94 8.04 8.51 -4.49
CA GLY A 94 7.08 9.34 -3.74
C GLY A 94 7.63 10.62 -3.10
N ALA A 95 8.93 10.90 -3.25
CA ALA A 95 9.54 12.10 -2.71
C ALA A 95 9.24 13.33 -3.58
N VAL A 96 8.76 14.40 -2.94
CA VAL A 96 8.43 15.68 -3.58
C VAL A 96 8.98 16.83 -2.74
N GLU A 97 9.45 17.88 -3.42
CA GLU A 97 9.95 19.09 -2.77
C GLU A 97 8.80 19.88 -2.17
N VAL A 98 8.98 20.36 -0.94
CA VAL A 98 8.15 21.40 -0.37
C VAL A 98 8.49 22.70 -1.08
N ALA A 99 7.49 23.31 -1.71
CA ALA A 99 7.68 24.50 -2.53
C ALA A 99 8.49 25.59 -1.81
N ASP A 100 9.51 26.09 -2.51
CA ASP A 100 10.41 27.16 -2.08
C ASP A 100 11.32 26.82 -0.88
N THR A 101 11.50 25.55 -0.51
CA THR A 101 12.37 25.16 0.63
C THR A 101 13.59 24.33 0.25
N ASN A 102 13.62 23.70 -0.94
CA ASN A 102 14.60 22.67 -1.32
C ASN A 102 14.64 21.48 -0.34
N GLU A 103 13.58 21.27 0.45
CA GLU A 103 13.41 20.13 1.34
C GLU A 103 12.43 19.13 0.72
N PHE A 104 12.76 17.84 0.77
CA PHE A 104 11.91 16.78 0.24
C PHE A 104 11.17 16.04 1.35
N ILE A 105 9.91 15.72 1.05
CA ILE A 105 9.02 14.94 1.90
C ILE A 105 8.48 13.73 1.14
N TRP A 106 8.12 12.70 1.89
CA TRP A 106 7.30 11.59 1.43
C TRP A 106 5.84 12.02 1.35
N GLN A 107 5.24 12.02 0.15
CA GLN A 107 3.91 12.60 -0.04
C GLN A 107 2.81 11.83 0.70
N SER A 108 2.94 10.51 0.89
CA SER A 108 1.90 9.69 1.50
C SER A 108 1.69 10.06 2.99
N THR A 109 2.79 10.33 3.70
CA THR A 109 2.82 10.57 5.16
C THR A 109 3.10 12.02 5.52
N ASN A 110 3.48 12.85 4.54
CA ASN A 110 3.97 14.20 4.74
C ASN A 110 5.17 14.24 5.72
N SER A 111 5.99 13.18 5.70
CA SER A 111 7.16 13.02 6.57
C SER A 111 8.43 13.43 5.85
N THR A 112 9.43 13.92 6.59
CA THR A 112 10.74 14.26 6.04
C THR A 112 11.44 13.01 5.52
N VAL A 113 12.11 13.12 4.38
CA VAL A 113 12.95 12.06 3.81
C VAL A 113 14.14 11.79 4.75
N ALA A 114 14.01 10.80 5.64
CA ALA A 114 15.03 10.45 6.63
C ALA A 114 16.22 9.69 6.03
N VAL A 115 15.97 8.96 4.96
CA VAL A 115 16.96 8.24 4.17
C VAL A 115 17.06 8.95 2.85
N ALA A 116 18.20 9.56 2.57
CA ALA A 116 18.43 10.29 1.35
C ALA A 116 19.53 9.60 0.56
N ASN A 117 19.22 9.15 -0.66
CA ASN A 117 20.17 8.51 -1.57
C ASN A 117 20.43 9.39 -2.80
N TRP A 118 20.56 10.70 -2.59
CA TRP A 118 20.82 11.67 -3.65
C TRP A 118 22.15 11.40 -4.33
N ILE A 119 22.17 11.52 -5.66
CA ILE A 119 23.41 11.62 -6.42
C ILE A 119 24.22 12.79 -5.88
N GLN A 120 25.54 12.64 -5.87
CA GLN A 120 26.42 13.71 -5.42
C GLN A 120 26.10 15.05 -6.14
N GLY A 121 25.68 16.04 -5.34
CA GLY A 121 25.31 17.37 -5.84
C GLY A 121 23.83 17.54 -6.20
N GLN A 122 22.96 16.59 -5.86
CA GLN A 122 21.50 16.69 -5.90
C GLN A 122 20.94 16.91 -4.48
N PRO A 123 19.69 17.43 -4.34
CA PRO A 123 18.87 18.05 -5.39
C PRO A 123 19.48 19.38 -5.87
N ASN A 124 19.30 19.72 -7.15
CA ASN A 124 19.91 20.91 -7.74
C ASN A 124 19.09 21.62 -8.83
N SER A 125 17.81 21.28 -8.95
CA SER A 125 16.95 21.91 -9.93
C SER A 125 16.80 23.42 -9.67
N PRO A 126 16.76 24.25 -10.73
CA PRO A 126 16.49 25.67 -10.58
C PRO A 126 15.00 25.99 -10.32
N THR A 127 14.11 25.02 -10.48
CA THR A 127 12.67 25.15 -10.23
C THR A 127 12.31 24.65 -8.84
N SER A 128 11.29 25.27 -8.24
CA SER A 128 10.74 24.86 -6.95
C SER A 128 9.57 23.90 -7.13
N GLY A 129 9.39 22.98 -6.19
CA GLY A 129 8.30 22.01 -6.20
C GLY A 129 8.57 20.85 -7.16
N ASP A 130 9.83 20.45 -7.28
CA ASP A 130 10.26 19.31 -8.09
C ASP A 130 9.97 17.97 -7.39
N ALA A 131 10.16 16.86 -8.12
CA ALA A 131 10.01 15.51 -7.56
C ALA A 131 11.26 14.67 -7.79
N ALA A 132 11.46 13.67 -6.92
CA ALA A 132 12.61 12.79 -7.00
C ALA A 132 12.36 11.62 -7.96
N MET A 133 13.37 11.26 -8.73
CA MET A 133 13.44 10.02 -9.50
C MET A 133 14.68 9.19 -9.12
N MET A 134 14.57 7.87 -9.18
CA MET A 134 15.70 6.93 -9.07
C MET A 134 16.32 6.69 -10.45
N SER A 135 17.62 6.95 -10.61
CA SER A 135 18.31 6.79 -11.89
C SER A 135 19.02 5.44 -12.02
N CYS A 136 18.71 4.68 -13.07
CA CYS A 136 19.40 3.41 -13.31
C CYS A 136 20.88 3.60 -13.70
N GLU A 137 21.27 4.78 -14.18
CA GLU A 137 22.66 5.08 -14.54
C GLU A 137 23.55 5.28 -13.30
N PHE A 138 22.95 5.65 -12.18
CA PHE A 138 23.64 5.95 -10.93
C PHE A 138 23.25 4.97 -9.82
N ALA A 139 23.15 3.68 -10.15
CA ALA A 139 22.83 2.63 -9.17
C ALA A 139 21.57 2.93 -8.33
N PHE A 140 20.58 3.56 -8.97
CA PHE A 140 19.34 4.02 -8.35
C PHE A 140 19.47 5.09 -7.25
N GLU A 141 20.57 5.84 -7.26
CA GLU A 141 20.64 7.14 -6.59
C GLU A 141 19.65 8.14 -7.21
N TRP A 142 19.32 9.17 -6.43
CA TRP A 142 18.19 10.06 -6.69
C TRP A 142 18.64 11.37 -7.31
N MET A 143 17.80 11.90 -8.19
CA MET A 143 17.90 13.27 -8.68
C MET A 143 16.52 13.91 -8.68
N ASP A 144 16.48 15.23 -8.54
CA ASP A 144 15.25 15.99 -8.69
C ASP A 144 14.99 16.31 -10.17
N LYS A 145 13.71 16.37 -10.52
CA LYS A 145 13.21 16.64 -11.86
C LYS A 145 11.92 17.44 -11.77
N GLU A 146 11.72 18.34 -12.73
CA GLU A 146 10.45 19.03 -12.93
C GLU A 146 9.31 18.00 -13.07
N ARG A 147 8.21 18.19 -12.34
CA ARG A 147 7.10 17.23 -12.26
C ARG A 147 6.37 16.98 -13.59
N ASP A 148 6.51 17.91 -14.54
CA ASP A 148 5.94 17.80 -15.89
C ASP A 148 6.72 16.85 -16.80
N ASN A 149 7.91 16.37 -16.38
CA ASN A 149 8.61 15.30 -17.09
C ASN A 149 7.80 14.00 -17.01
N VAL A 150 7.82 13.22 -18.09
CA VAL A 150 7.19 11.90 -18.14
C VAL A 150 8.25 10.81 -17.93
N LEU A 151 8.07 9.99 -16.91
CA LEU A 151 8.95 8.85 -16.58
C LEU A 151 8.08 7.64 -16.22
N PRO A 152 8.59 6.41 -16.31
CA PRO A 152 7.92 5.27 -15.69
C PRO A 152 7.81 5.47 -14.18
N ILE A 153 6.85 4.78 -13.58
CA ILE A 153 6.50 4.92 -12.15
C ILE A 153 6.83 3.66 -11.40
N LEU A 154 7.14 3.79 -10.11
CA LEU A 154 7.22 2.65 -9.21
C LEU A 154 6.18 2.85 -8.11
N CYS A 155 5.09 2.11 -8.19
CA CYS A 155 4.05 2.14 -7.17
C CYS A 155 4.36 1.15 -6.06
N GLU A 156 4.03 1.55 -4.84
CA GLU A 156 3.96 0.73 -3.65
C GLU A 156 2.52 0.64 -3.15
N MET A 157 2.17 -0.49 -2.55
CA MET A 157 0.94 -0.63 -1.77
C MET A 157 1.16 -1.46 -0.51
N PRO A 158 0.31 -1.32 0.52
CA PRO A 158 0.36 -2.21 1.67
C PRO A 158 0.02 -3.64 1.25
N PRO A 159 0.77 -4.66 1.72
CA PRO A 159 0.42 -6.05 1.48
C PRO A 159 -0.90 -6.42 2.19
N ARG A 160 -1.65 -7.37 1.62
CA ARG A 160 -2.88 -7.90 2.22
C ARG A 160 -2.62 -9.18 3.01
N ALA A 161 -3.39 -9.38 4.07
CA ALA A 161 -3.45 -10.66 4.78
C ALA A 161 -3.96 -11.79 3.85
N GLN A 162 -3.30 -12.95 3.87
CA GLN A 162 -3.80 -14.15 3.19
C GLN A 162 -4.87 -14.83 4.04
N CYS A 163 -6.12 -14.61 3.67
CA CYS A 163 -7.22 -15.14 4.46
C CYS A 163 -7.58 -16.59 4.10
N PRO A 164 -7.99 -17.39 5.10
CA PRO A 164 -8.65 -18.66 4.84
C PRO A 164 -9.84 -18.47 3.87
N PRO A 165 -10.27 -19.53 3.17
CA PRO A 165 -11.50 -19.50 2.39
C PRO A 165 -12.66 -18.91 3.20
N GLU A 166 -13.53 -18.15 2.54
CA GLU A 166 -14.68 -17.43 3.13
C GLU A 166 -14.34 -16.25 4.07
N PHE A 167 -13.07 -16.02 4.42
CA PHE A 167 -12.64 -14.83 5.15
C PHE A 167 -12.21 -13.73 4.19
N THR A 168 -12.51 -12.48 4.55
CA THR A 168 -12.12 -11.28 3.81
C THR A 168 -11.00 -10.55 4.54
N PRO A 169 -9.89 -10.19 3.86
CA PRO A 169 -8.86 -9.35 4.47
C PRO A 169 -9.37 -7.93 4.67
N VAL A 170 -9.20 -7.40 5.87
CA VAL A 170 -9.38 -5.99 6.23
C VAL A 170 -8.12 -5.57 6.98
N GLY A 171 -7.27 -4.78 6.31
CA GLY A 171 -5.92 -4.51 6.78
C GLY A 171 -5.08 -5.79 6.86
N GLU A 172 -4.43 -6.00 8.01
CA GLU A 172 -3.62 -7.20 8.28
C GLU A 172 -4.45 -8.37 8.85
N THR A 173 -5.77 -8.20 8.90
CA THR A 173 -6.65 -9.09 9.64
C THR A 173 -7.70 -9.72 8.74
N CYS A 174 -7.97 -11.01 8.94
CA CYS A 174 -9.00 -11.74 8.20
C CYS A 174 -10.31 -11.77 8.98
N TYR A 175 -11.38 -11.26 8.37
CA TYR A 175 -12.72 -11.25 8.94
C TYR A 175 -13.68 -12.13 8.15
N TYR A 176 -14.39 -13.02 8.81
CA TYR A 176 -15.57 -13.67 8.25
C TYR A 176 -16.83 -13.02 8.81
N LEU A 177 -17.80 -12.74 7.94
CA LEU A 177 -19.10 -12.20 8.33
C LEU A 177 -20.16 -13.31 8.23
N GLY A 178 -20.66 -13.77 9.37
CA GLY A 178 -21.76 -14.73 9.41
C GLY A 178 -23.09 -14.12 9.03
N ASP A 179 -23.86 -14.81 8.17
CA ASP A 179 -25.18 -14.39 7.69
C ASP A 179 -26.35 -14.97 8.53
N THR A 180 -26.06 -16.01 9.31
CA THR A 180 -27.03 -16.76 10.08
C THR A 180 -27.08 -16.25 11.53
N PRO A 181 -28.22 -15.71 12.00
CA PRO A 181 -28.35 -15.26 13.39
C PRO A 181 -28.15 -16.43 14.37
N THR A 182 -27.28 -16.24 15.34
CA THR A 182 -26.94 -17.25 16.34
C THR A 182 -26.63 -16.60 17.70
N THR A 183 -26.42 -17.40 18.76
CA THR A 183 -26.01 -16.89 20.07
C THR A 183 -24.52 -16.57 20.08
N TRP A 184 -24.09 -15.75 21.04
CA TRP A 184 -22.67 -15.41 21.22
C TRP A 184 -21.79 -16.65 21.38
N GLU A 185 -22.25 -17.61 22.20
CA GLU A 185 -21.53 -18.86 22.49
C GLU A 185 -21.36 -19.70 21.23
N THR A 186 -22.44 -19.90 20.47
CA THR A 186 -22.40 -20.64 19.21
C THR A 186 -21.59 -19.90 18.15
N ALA A 187 -21.62 -18.56 18.10
CA ALA A 187 -20.78 -17.79 17.20
C ALA A 187 -19.29 -18.02 17.49
N GLN A 188 -18.89 -17.99 18.76
CA GLN A 188 -17.51 -18.26 19.17
C GLN A 188 -17.06 -19.69 18.82
N GLU A 189 -17.93 -20.70 18.99
CA GLU A 189 -17.64 -22.08 18.58
C GLU A 189 -17.44 -22.17 17.06
N VAL A 190 -18.31 -21.52 16.27
CA VAL A 190 -18.17 -21.45 14.80
C VAL A 190 -16.85 -20.80 14.42
N CYS A 191 -16.45 -19.71 15.09
CA CYS A 191 -15.16 -19.06 14.85
C CYS A 191 -13.99 -20.05 14.98
N SER A 192 -13.97 -20.81 16.07
CA SER A 192 -12.90 -21.77 16.36
C SER A 192 -12.91 -23.00 15.45
N ILE A 193 -14.04 -23.30 14.80
CA ILE A 193 -14.15 -24.35 13.78
C ILE A 193 -13.65 -23.87 12.42
N LEU A 194 -14.04 -22.66 12.01
CA LEU A 194 -13.77 -22.12 10.68
C LEU A 194 -12.29 -21.84 10.44
N ALA A 195 -11.54 -21.47 11.47
CA ALA A 195 -10.12 -21.22 11.35
C ALA A 195 -9.35 -21.67 12.59
N PRO A 196 -8.09 -22.15 12.44
CA PRO A 196 -7.18 -22.30 13.55
C PRO A 196 -7.03 -20.97 14.30
N ASN A 197 -7.24 -20.99 15.62
CA ASN A 197 -7.28 -19.81 16.50
C ASN A 197 -8.38 -18.79 16.17
N GLY A 198 -9.42 -19.21 15.43
CA GLY A 198 -10.55 -18.34 15.11
C GLY A 198 -11.33 -17.91 16.34
N LYS A 199 -11.56 -16.61 16.48
CA LYS A 199 -12.35 -16.02 17.58
C LYS A 199 -13.28 -14.91 17.10
N LEU A 200 -14.25 -14.52 17.92
CA LEU A 200 -15.02 -13.31 17.69
C LEU A 200 -14.08 -12.09 17.62
N ALA A 201 -14.36 -11.16 16.71
CA ALA A 201 -13.55 -9.98 16.51
C ALA A 201 -13.54 -9.09 17.75
N GLU A 202 -12.34 -8.72 18.16
CA GLU A 202 -12.05 -7.77 19.24
C GLU A 202 -11.41 -6.56 18.57
N LEU A 203 -12.17 -5.47 18.41
CA LEU A 203 -11.69 -4.27 17.74
C LEU A 203 -11.14 -3.29 18.78
N GLU A 204 -9.84 -3.03 18.76
CA GLU A 204 -9.17 -2.27 19.82
C GLU A 204 -8.71 -0.88 19.38
N THR A 205 -8.41 -0.71 18.09
CA THR A 205 -7.87 0.55 17.55
C THR A 205 -8.92 1.30 16.72
N ALA A 206 -8.77 2.62 16.65
CA ALA A 206 -9.66 3.45 15.82
C ALA A 206 -9.55 3.10 14.33
N GLU A 207 -8.34 2.76 13.87
CA GLU A 207 -8.08 2.33 12.48
C GLU A 207 -8.76 1.00 12.17
N GLU A 208 -8.68 0.03 13.08
CA GLU A 208 -9.32 -1.27 12.94
C GLU A 208 -10.85 -1.13 12.94
N ILE A 209 -11.42 -0.34 13.87
CA ILE A 209 -12.85 -0.06 13.92
C ILE A 209 -13.33 0.58 12.61
N TYR A 210 -12.60 1.57 12.10
CA TYR A 210 -12.96 2.24 10.86
C TYR A 210 -12.94 1.28 9.67
N ALA A 211 -11.85 0.52 9.51
CA ALA A 211 -11.70 -0.41 8.40
C ALA A 211 -12.74 -1.53 8.41
N VAL A 212 -13.02 -2.11 9.59
CA VAL A 212 -14.05 -3.15 9.74
C VAL A 212 -15.45 -2.58 9.51
N THR A 213 -15.73 -1.35 9.92
CA THR A 213 -17.02 -0.70 9.67
C THR A 213 -17.27 -0.55 8.16
N GLU A 214 -16.28 -0.08 7.39
CA GLU A 214 -16.39 0.02 5.93
C GLU A 214 -16.57 -1.36 5.27
N PHE A 215 -15.86 -2.38 5.73
CA PHE A 215 -16.06 -3.77 5.30
C PHE A 215 -17.50 -4.26 5.55
N LEU A 216 -18.05 -4.00 6.75
CA LEU A 216 -19.42 -4.39 7.09
C LEU A 216 -20.47 -3.62 6.28
N ILE A 217 -20.25 -2.34 5.98
CA ILE A 217 -21.14 -1.53 5.15
C ILE A 217 -21.16 -2.06 3.70
N SER A 218 -20.00 -2.44 3.16
CA SER A 218 -19.86 -2.91 1.78
C SER A 218 -20.32 -4.35 1.55
N ASN A 219 -20.20 -5.23 2.55
CA ASN A 219 -20.48 -6.66 2.42
C ASN A 219 -21.73 -7.12 3.21
N GLY A 220 -22.28 -6.26 4.07
CA GLY A 220 -23.56 -6.49 4.75
C GLY A 220 -24.75 -6.24 3.83
N ASN A 221 -24.94 -7.10 2.84
CA ASN A 221 -26.01 -6.98 1.85
C ASN A 221 -27.41 -6.73 2.51
N ASP A 222 -28.06 -5.64 2.09
CA ASP A 222 -29.52 -5.38 2.11
C ASP A 222 -30.32 -5.20 3.42
N ARG A 223 -29.71 -4.86 4.58
CA ARG A 223 -30.50 -4.52 5.79
C ARG A 223 -30.49 -3.05 6.25
N CYS A 224 -29.83 -2.16 5.51
CA CYS A 224 -29.89 -0.71 5.74
C CYS A 224 -30.51 0.05 4.55
N LYS A 225 -31.75 -0.30 4.16
CA LYS A 225 -32.71 0.60 3.47
C LYS A 225 -34.07 0.32 4.14
N LYS A 226 -34.80 1.26 4.73
CA LYS A 226 -35.06 2.66 4.37
C LYS A 226 -35.71 3.40 5.57
N LEU A 227 -35.45 4.71 5.65
CA LEU A 227 -36.18 5.84 6.26
C LEU A 227 -37.19 5.56 7.39
#